data_AF-A0A0D0A7J7-F1
#
_entry.id   AF-A0A0D0A7J7-F1
#
_cell.length_a   1.000
_cell.length_b   1.000
_cell.length_c   1.000
_cell.angle_alpha   90.00
_cell.angle_beta   90.00
_cell.angle_gamma   90.00
#
_symmetry.space_group_name_H-M   'P 1'
#
loop_
_entity.id
_entity.type
_entity.pdbx_description
1 polymer ?
#
loop_
_entity_poly.entity_id
_entity_poly.type
_entity_poly.pdbx_seq_one_letter_code
_entity_poly.pdbx_strand_id
1 'polypeptide(L)' 'MQTGPGLRDLFATMLLFCHPSQPEVLWREFRHHICDDLAYRLRSMGREHISEEDIFDYGLFLLEKILQRTG' A
#
# COMPACT_ATOMS: atom_id res chain seq x y z
N MET A 1 7.12 -14.11 4.40
CA MET A 1 7.10 -13.02 5.41
C MET A 1 6.20 -11.94 4.83
N GLN A 2 5.17 -11.49 5.55
CA GLN A 2 4.30 -10.40 5.10
C GLN A 2 4.92 -9.08 5.54
N THR A 3 5.47 -8.32 4.60
CA THR A 3 6.19 -7.06 4.86
C THR A 3 5.39 -5.82 4.48
N GLY A 4 4.21 -6.01 3.87
CA GLY A 4 3.33 -4.95 3.37
C GLY A 4 3.07 -3.80 4.33
N PRO A 5 2.77 -4.02 5.63
CA PRO A 5 2.58 -2.91 6.58
C PRO A 5 3.81 -2.02 6.70
N GLY A 6 5.00 -2.61 6.91
CA GLY A 6 6.24 -1.85 7.04
C GLY A 6 6.66 -1.18 5.73
N LEU A 7 6.40 -1.81 4.59
CA LEU A 7 6.64 -1.21 3.28
C LEU A 7 5.71 -0.04 2.99
N ARG A 8 4.45 -0.09 3.44
CA ARG A 8 3.52 1.06 3.35
C ARG A 8 4.02 2.23 4.20
N ASP A 9 4.47 1.98 5.43
CA ASP A 9 5.03 3.02 6.29
C ASP A 9 6.30 3.64 5.71
N LEU A 10 7.19 2.81 5.16
CA LEU A 10 8.40 3.26 4.48
C LEU A 10 8.06 4.09 3.24
N PHE A 11 7.12 3.63 2.42
CA PHE A 11 6.69 4.35 1.23
C PHE A 11 6.05 5.70 1.60
N ALA A 12 5.20 5.75 2.62
CA ALA A 12 4.64 7.00 3.14
C ALA A 12 5.72 7.96 3.64
N THR A 13 6.74 7.44 4.34
CA THR A 13 7.91 8.21 4.79
C THR A 13 8.66 8.80 3.59
N MET A 14 8.89 8.03 2.53
CA MET A 14 9.52 8.55 1.31
C MET A 14 8.70 9.68 0.68
N LEU A 15 7.37 9.52 0.61
CA LEU A 15 6.49 10.56 0.07
C LEU A 15 6.56 11.87 0.88
N LEU A 16 6.55 11.79 2.21
CA LEU A 16 6.53 12.96 3.09
C LEU A 16 7.89 13.67 3.19
N PHE A 17 8.98 12.92 3.26
CA PHE A 17 10.29 13.49 3.60
C PHE A 17 11.25 13.54 2.41
N CYS A 18 11.15 12.59 1.48
CA CYS A 18 12.11 12.47 0.37
C CYS A 18 11.60 13.10 -0.93
N HIS A 19 10.30 13.41 -1.03
CA HIS A 19 9.68 14.05 -2.20
C HIS A 19 10.15 13.43 -3.53
N PRO A 20 9.92 12.12 -3.75
CA PRO A 20 10.40 11.45 -4.95
C PRO A 20 9.86 12.15 -6.19
N SER A 21 10.68 12.25 -7.24
CA SER A 21 10.28 12.98 -8.46
C SER A 21 9.14 12.30 -9.24
N GLN A 22 8.94 10.99 -9.04
CA GLN A 22 7.95 10.16 -9.73
C GLN A 22 7.36 9.09 -8.79
N PRO A 23 6.53 9.48 -7.79
CA PRO A 23 5.95 8.57 -6.82
C PRO A 23 5.07 7.48 -7.46
N GLU A 24 4.40 7.79 -8.56
CA GLU A 24 3.54 6.88 -9.32
C GLU A 24 4.31 5.73 -9.98
N VAL A 25 5.54 6.00 -10.45
CA VAL A 25 6.41 4.97 -11.02
C VAL A 25 6.86 4.02 -9.92
N LEU A 26 7.29 4.58 -8.79
CA LEU A 26 7.71 3.80 -7.61
C LEU A 26 6.56 2.95 -7.07
N TRP A 27 5.35 3.52 -6.99
CA TRP A 27 4.15 2.76 -6.62
C TRP A 27 3.91 1.60 -7.58
N ARG A 28 3.89 1.84 -8.89
CA ARG A 28 3.61 0.79 -9.89
C ARG A 28 4.62 -0.37 -9.82
N GLU A 29 5.88 -0.06 -9.54
CA GLU A 29 6.95 -1.06 -9.43
C GLU A 29 6.82 -1.89 -8.14
N PHE A 30 6.53 -1.25 -7.00
CA PHE A 30 6.57 -1.91 -5.69
C PHE A 30 5.18 -2.28 -5.11
N ARG A 31 4.07 -1.91 -5.74
CA ARG A 31 2.69 -2.13 -5.24
C ARG A 31 2.40 -3.58 -4.83
N HIS A 32 2.95 -4.57 -5.53
CA HIS A 32 2.77 -5.98 -5.18
C HIS A 32 3.40 -6.32 -3.83
N HIS A 33 4.56 -5.75 -3.51
CA HIS A 33 5.22 -5.94 -2.22
C HIS A 33 4.55 -5.09 -1.13
N ILE A 34 4.18 -3.86 -1.45
CA ILE A 34 3.47 -2.95 -0.55
C ILE A 34 2.11 -3.52 -0.14
N CYS A 35 1.48 -4.32 -0.99
CA CYS A 35 0.16 -4.92 -0.77
C CYS A 35 0.19 -6.43 -0.49
N ASP A 36 1.35 -7.01 -0.18
CA ASP A 36 1.54 -8.48 -0.06
C ASP A 36 0.62 -9.17 0.97
N ASP A 37 0.18 -8.42 1.98
CA ASP A 37 -0.67 -8.88 3.08
C ASP A 37 -2.15 -8.60 2.84
N LEU A 38 -2.49 -7.70 1.91
CA LEU A 38 -3.85 -7.21 1.73
C LEU A 38 -4.78 -8.26 1.15
N ALA A 39 -4.29 -9.10 0.23
CA ALA A 39 -5.07 -10.21 -0.31
C ALA A 39 -5.59 -11.15 0.81
N TYR A 40 -4.71 -11.50 1.74
CA TYR A 40 -5.07 -12.36 2.88
C TYR A 40 -6.02 -11.64 3.84
N ARG A 41 -5.74 -10.36 4.17
CA ARG A 41 -6.58 -9.57 5.06
C ARG A 41 -7.99 -9.40 4.50
N LEU A 42 -8.14 -9.05 3.22
CA LEU A 42 -9.43 -8.86 2.58
C LEU A 42 -10.24 -10.16 2.56
N ARG A 43 -9.60 -11.31 2.27
CA ARG A 43 -10.24 -12.63 2.38
C ARG A 43 -10.69 -12.95 3.80
N SER A 44 -9.86 -12.65 4.80
CA SER A 44 -10.23 -12.86 6.22
C SER A 44 -11.40 -11.97 6.68
N MET A 45 -11.65 -10.86 5.99
CA MET A 45 -12.82 -9.99 6.20
C MET A 45 -14.07 -10.47 5.43
N GLY A 46 -14.03 -11.66 4.82
CA GLY A 46 -15.16 -12.24 4.09
C GLY A 46 -15.36 -11.65 2.68
N ARG A 47 -14.37 -10.93 2.14
CA ARG A 47 -14.41 -10.51 0.73
C ARG A 47 -13.92 -11.65 -0.15
N GLU A 48 -14.84 -12.24 -0.88
CA GLU A 48 -14.55 -13.23 -1.92
C GLU A 48 -14.41 -12.53 -3.28
N HIS A 49 -13.67 -13.16 -4.20
CA HIS A 49 -13.49 -12.67 -5.59
C HIS A 49 -12.84 -11.28 -5.72
N ILE A 50 -11.88 -10.96 -4.86
CA ILE A 50 -11.13 -9.69 -4.91
C ILE A 50 -10.18 -9.71 -6.12
N SER A 51 -10.26 -8.71 -6.98
CA SER A 51 -9.31 -8.51 -8.08
C SER A 51 -7.98 -7.92 -7.58
N GLU A 52 -6.93 -7.98 -8.40
CA GLU A 52 -5.67 -7.32 -8.04
C GLU A 52 -5.81 -5.80 -7.95
N GLU A 53 -6.68 -5.19 -8.77
CA GLU A 53 -6.96 -3.76 -8.73
C GLU A 53 -7.61 -3.35 -7.40
N ASP A 54 -8.59 -4.13 -6.90
CA ASP A 54 -9.20 -3.89 -5.59
C ASP A 54 -8.17 -3.91 -4.45
N ILE A 55 -7.16 -4.79 -4.55
CA ILE A 55 -6.08 -4.87 -3.57
C ILE A 55 -5.21 -3.61 -3.62
N PHE A 56 -4.83 -3.16 -4.82
CA PHE A 56 -4.02 -1.95 -4.97
C PHE A 56 -4.76 -0.69 -4.57
N ASP A 57 -6.04 -0.57 -4.91
CA ASP A 57 -6.89 0.54 -4.50
C ASP A 57 -7.02 0.59 -2.97
N TYR A 58 -7.23 -0.57 -2.34
CA TYR A 58 -7.23 -0.65 -0.88
C TYR A 58 -5.85 -0.31 -0.29
N GLY A 59 -4.76 -0.68 -0.96
CA GLY A 59 -3.40 -0.31 -0.58
C GLY A 59 -3.17 1.20 -0.61
N LEU A 60 -3.63 1.89 -1.67
CA LEU A 60 -3.58 3.35 -1.77
C LEU A 60 -4.41 4.02 -0.67
N PHE A 61 -5.60 3.51 -0.38
CA PHE A 61 -6.43 4.01 0.71
C PHE A 61 -5.75 3.89 2.09
N LEU A 62 -5.07 2.77 2.35
CA LEU A 62 -4.30 2.61 3.59
C LEU A 62 -3.11 3.57 3.62
N LEU A 63 -2.45 3.77 2.49
CA LEU A 63 -1.34 4.71 2.38
C LEU A 63 -1.77 6.14 2.66
N GLU A 64 -2.88 6.59 2.08
CA GLU A 64 -3.48 7.90 2.36
C GLU A 64 -3.74 8.08 3.86
N LYS A 65 -4.30 7.05 4.53
CA LYS A 65 -4.51 7.09 5.98
C LYS A 65 -3.22 7.19 6.78
N ILE A 66 -2.13 6.60 6.32
CA ILE A 66 -0.81 6.73 6.97
C ILE A 66 -0.32 8.16 6.79
N LEU A 67 -0.39 8.70 5.57
CA LEU A 67 0.01 10.08 5.27
C LEU A 67 -0.76 11.10 6.13
N GLN A 68 -2.08 10.94 6.27
CA GLN A 68 -2.92 11.81 7.12
C GLN A 68 -2.60 11.73 8.62
N ARG A 69 -1.96 10.66 9.08
CA ARG A 69 -1.56 10.50 10.49
C ARG A 69 -0.16 11.04 10.76
N THR A 70 0.69 11.09 9.73
CA THR A 70 2.11 11.40 9.86
C THR A 70 2.47 12.81 9.38
N GLY A 71 1.65 13.43 8.53
CA GLY A 71 1.72 14.86 8.17
C GLY A 71 0.83 15.72 9.06
#